data_AF-A0A6I5RRC0-F1
#
_entry.id   AF-A0A6I5RRC0-F1
#
_cell.length_a   1.000
_cell.length_b   1.000
_cell.length_c   1.000
_cell.angle_alpha   90.00
_cell.angle_beta   90.00
_cell.angle_gamma   90.00
#
_symmetry.space_group_name_H-M   'P 1'
#
loop_
_entity.id
_entity.type
_entity.pdbx_description
1 polymer ?
#
loop_
_entity_poly.entity_id
_entity_poly.type
_entity_poly.pdbx_seq_one_letter_code
_entity_poly.pdbx_strand_id
1 'polypeptide(L)' 'MSKGHSLQDPYLNTLRKEKVGVSIYLVNGIKLQGTIESFDQFVILLKNTV' A
#
# COMPACT_ATOMS: atom_id res chain seq x y z
N MET A 1 -5.86 20.80 13.99
CA MET A 1 -6.23 19.78 12.99
C MET A 1 -5.05 19.61 12.04
N SER A 2 -4.14 18.69 12.34
CA SER A 2 -2.87 18.50 11.63
C SER A 2 -3.10 18.10 10.17
N LYS A 3 -2.60 18.91 9.24
CA LYS A 3 -2.67 18.73 7.77
C LYS A 3 -1.80 17.58 7.23
N GLY A 4 -1.38 16.63 8.07
CA GLY A 4 -0.30 15.67 7.77
C GLY A 4 -0.73 14.30 7.24
N HIS A 5 -2.02 13.93 7.32
CA HIS A 5 -2.52 12.61 6.91
C HIS A 5 -3.18 12.59 5.52
N SER A 6 -3.11 13.66 4.74
CA SER A 6 -4.04 13.80 3.60
C SER A 6 -3.65 13.02 2.34
N LEU A 7 -2.43 12.47 2.22
CA LEU A 7 -2.01 11.78 0.99
C LEU A 7 -2.02 10.25 1.11
N GLN A 8 -1.62 9.70 2.26
CA GLN A 8 -1.41 8.26 2.42
C GLN A 8 -2.71 7.48 2.19
N ASP A 9 -3.76 7.77 2.95
CA ASP A 9 -5.00 7.00 2.86
C ASP A 9 -5.67 7.12 1.48
N PRO A 10 -5.78 8.31 0.86
CA PRO A 10 -6.32 8.41 -0.50
C PRO A 10 -5.45 7.66 -1.52
N TYR A 11 -4.13 7.74 -1.42
CA TYR A 11 -3.22 7.04 -2.33
C TYR A 11 -3.34 5.52 -2.22
N LEU A 12 -3.23 4.96 -1.00
CA LEU A 12 -3.36 3.53 -0.76
C LEU A 12 -4.76 3.01 -1.12
N ASN A 13 -5.81 3.80 -0.88
CA ASN A 13 -7.18 3.42 -1.22
C ASN A 13 -7.42 3.40 -2.74
N THR A 14 -6.83 4.32 -3.51
CA THR A 14 -6.87 4.27 -4.98
C THR A 14 -6.20 3.00 -5.50
N LEU A 15 -4.98 2.69 -5.04
CA LEU A 15 -4.25 1.48 -5.44
C LEU A 15 -5.03 0.20 -5.13
N ARG A 16 -5.66 0.13 -3.94
CA ARG A 16 -6.51 -0.99 -3.51
C ARG A 16 -7.76 -1.14 -4.38
N LYS A 17 -8.50 -0.04 -4.60
CA LYS A 17 -9.78 -0.05 -5.36
C LYS A 17 -9.56 -0.44 -6.81
N GLU A 18 -8.50 0.08 -7.43
CA GLU A 18 -8.17 -0.17 -8.84
C GLU A 18 -7.33 -1.44 -9.03
N LYS A 19 -6.99 -2.16 -7.95
CA LYS A 19 -6.15 -3.37 -7.96
C LYS A 19 -4.84 -3.16 -8.72
N VAL A 20 -4.23 -1.99 -8.51
CA VAL A 20 -2.97 -1.62 -9.17
C VAL A 20 -1.86 -2.55 -8.69
N GLY A 21 -1.07 -3.09 -9.62
CA GLY A 21 0.14 -3.83 -9.29
C GLY A 21 1.19 -2.90 -8.67
N VAL A 22 1.58 -3.18 -7.43
CA VAL A 22 2.55 -2.36 -6.67
C VAL A 22 3.87 -3.10 -6.49
N SER A 23 4.94 -2.32 -6.35
CA SER A 23 6.23 -2.79 -5.84
C SER A 23 6.52 -2.07 -4.52
N ILE A 24 6.61 -2.82 -3.42
CA ILE A 24 6.91 -2.30 -2.08
C ILE A 24 8.36 -2.62 -1.76
N TYR A 25 9.16 -1.60 -1.46
CA TYR A 25 10.55 -1.76 -1.04
C TYR A 25 10.62 -1.66 0.48
N LEU A 26 11.10 -2.72 1.13
CA LEU A 26 11.38 -2.72 2.56
C LEU A 26 12.69 -1.99 2.83
N VAL A 27 12.86 -1.50 4.06
CA VAL A 27 14.07 -0.75 4.48
C VAL A 27 15.37 -1.55 4.34
N ASN A 28 15.29 -2.89 4.36
CA ASN A 28 16.42 -3.79 4.15
C ASN A 28 16.71 -4.06 2.66
N GLY A 29 15.97 -3.44 1.74
CA GLY A 29 16.14 -3.56 0.29
C GLY A 29 15.34 -4.68 -0.37
N ILE A 30 14.63 -5.53 0.38
CA ILE A 30 13.76 -6.55 -0.20
C ILE A 30 12.60 -5.88 -0.97
N LYS A 31 12.35 -6.34 -2.19
CA LYS A 31 11.22 -5.92 -3.03
C LYS A 31 10.09 -6.94 -2.94
N LEU A 32 8.92 -6.50 -2.53
CA LEU A 32 7.66 -7.26 -2.59
C LEU A 32 6.83 -6.78 -3.78
N GLN A 33 6.12 -7.69 -4.44
CA GLN A 33 5.24 -7.37 -5.56
C GLN A 33 3.86 -7.99 -5.34
N GLY A 34 2.82 -7.29 -5.75
CA GLY A 34 1.44 -7.77 -5.60
C GLY A 34 0.43 -6.64 -5.76
N THR A 35 -0.77 -6.85 -5.21
CA THR A 35 -1.83 -5.84 -5.14
C THR A 35 -2.22 -5.61 -3.68
N ILE A 36 -2.63 -4.38 -3.34
CA ILE A 36 -3.08 -4.08 -1.97
C ILE A 36 -4.49 -4.64 -1.79
N GLU A 37 -4.69 -5.52 -0.82
CA GLU A 37 -6.00 -6.09 -0.47
C GLU A 37 -6.70 -5.23 0.59
N SER A 38 -5.98 -4.85 1.64
CA SER A 38 -6.44 -3.95 2.72
C SER A 38 -5.25 -3.26 3.41
N PHE A 39 -5.53 -2.24 4.23
CA PHE A 39 -4.52 -1.55 5.04
C PHE A 39 -5.18 -0.85 6.24
N ASP A 40 -4.37 -0.55 7.25
CA ASP A 40 -4.70 0.36 8.35
C ASP A 40 -3.53 1.35 8.59
N GLN A 41 -3.52 2.02 9.75
CA GLN A 41 -2.49 3.01 10.09
C GLN A 41 -1.06 2.42 10.17
N PHE A 42 -0.90 1.12 10.40
CA PHE A 42 0.38 0.49 10.68
C PHE A 42 0.78 -0.58 9.66
N VAL A 43 -0.19 -1.26 9.03
CA VAL A 43 0.09 -2.42 8.18
C VAL A 43 -0.64 -2.38 6.83
N ILE A 44 -0.06 -3.08 5.85
CA ILE A 44 -0.64 -3.31 4.52
C ILE A 44 -0.74 -4.81 4.30
N LEU A 45 -1.93 -5.29 3.95
CA LEU A 45 -2.13 -6.65 3.45
C LEU A 45 -1.87 -6.67 1.94
N LEU A 46 -0.75 -7.29 1.56
CA LEU A 46 -0.33 -7.44 0.16
C LEU A 46 -0.70 -8.83 -0.34
N LYS A 47 -1.51 -8.90 -1.39
CA LYS A 47 -1.86 -10.15 -2.07
C LYS A 47 -0.94 -10.38 -3.26
N ASN A 48 -0.24 -11.51 -3.23
CA ASN A 48 0.58 -11.98 -4.34
C ASN A 48 -0.28 -12.84 -5.29
N THR A 49 -0.05 -12.72 -6.59
CA THR A 49 -0.75 -13.50 -7.65
C THR A 49 0.14 -14.55 -8.30
N VAL A 50 1.21 -14.99 -7.62
CA VAL A 50 1.89 -16.24 -8.01
C VAL A 50 0.92 -17.41 -7.86
#